data_AF-A0A6I9YKG9-F1
#
_entry.id   AF-A0A6I9YKG9-F1
#
_cell.length_a   1.000
_cell.length_b   1.000
_cell.length_c   1.000
_cell.angle_alpha   90.00
_cell.angle_beta   90.00
_cell.angle_gamma   90.00
#
_symmetry.space_group_name_H-M   'P 1'
#
loop_
_entity.id
_entity.type
_entity.pdbx_description
1 polymer ?
#
loop_
_entity_poly.entity_id
_entity_poly.type
_entity_poly.pdbx_seq_one_letter_code
_entity_poly.pdbx_strand_id
1 'polypeptide(L)'
;MHNNGVTHSTVCDDFEGVYTILQWLSYMPKSVFSPVPMLTVKDPIDRTIEFLPTKAPYDPRWMLAGRPHPTQKGQWLSGFFDYGSFSEIMQPWAQTVVVGRAR
;
A
#
# COMPACT_ATOMS: atom_id res chain seq x y z
N MET A 1 4.53 20.21 -3.01
CA MET A 1 4.67 20.43 -1.55
C MET A 1 4.70 19.09 -0.83
N HIS A 2 5.61 18.18 -1.19
CA HIS A 2 5.53 16.78 -0.76
C HIS A 2 6.15 16.57 0.64
N ASN A 3 7.29 17.19 0.90
CA ASN A 3 8.08 16.96 2.12
C ASN A 3 7.49 17.61 3.39
N ASN A 4 6.35 18.31 3.27
CA ASN A 4 5.66 18.96 4.39
C ASN A 4 4.23 18.42 4.59
N GLY A 5 3.85 17.33 3.92
CA GLY A 5 2.54 16.68 4.09
C GLY A 5 1.38 17.31 3.33
N VAL A 6 1.56 18.49 2.73
CA VAL A 6 0.48 19.16 1.97
C VAL A 6 0.13 18.37 0.71
N THR A 7 1.12 17.83 0.01
CA THR A 7 0.93 16.96 -1.16
C THR A 7 1.00 15.49 -0.74
N HIS A 8 -0.06 14.74 -0.97
CA HIS A 8 -0.14 13.31 -0.60
C HIS A 8 0.57 12.36 -1.58
N SER A 9 0.65 12.71 -2.87
CA SER A 9 1.39 11.94 -3.88
C SER A 9 1.92 12.90 -4.97
N THR A 10 3.03 12.53 -5.59
CA THR A 10 3.64 13.25 -6.71
C THR A 10 3.74 12.31 -7.91
N VAL A 11 3.37 12.82 -9.08
CA VAL A 11 3.37 12.08 -10.36
C VAL A 11 4.18 12.85 -11.40
N CYS A 12 4.61 12.17 -12.45
CA CYS A 12 5.44 12.76 -13.51
C CYS A 12 4.62 13.53 -14.56
N ASP A 13 3.36 13.15 -14.76
CA ASP A 13 2.46 13.75 -15.74
C ASP A 13 0.99 13.70 -15.28
N ASP A 14 0.13 14.38 -16.04
CA ASP A 14 -1.30 14.50 -15.75
C ASP A 14 -2.03 13.16 -15.86
N PHE A 15 -1.57 12.27 -16.75
CA PHE A 15 -2.20 10.97 -16.96
C PHE A 15 -2.04 10.08 -15.71
N GLU A 16 -0.82 10.00 -15.18
CA GLU A 16 -0.53 9.32 -13.92
C GLU A 16 -1.26 9.98 -12.73
N GLY A 17 -1.46 11.30 -12.79
CA GLY A 17 -2.29 12.04 -11.83
C GLY A 17 -3.76 11.58 -11.84
N VAL A 18 -4.37 11.50 -13.02
CA VAL A 18 -5.75 11.01 -13.20
C VAL A 18 -5.85 9.55 -12.77
N TYR A 19 -4.88 8.72 -13.12
CA TYR A 19 -4.80 7.34 -12.66
C TYR A 19 -4.76 7.25 -11.14
N THR A 20 -3.93 8.07 -10.48
CA THR A 20 -3.82 8.12 -9.01
C THR A 20 -5.15 8.51 -8.34
N ILE A 21 -5.90 9.44 -8.93
CA ILE A 21 -7.23 9.84 -8.43
C ILE A 21 -8.19 8.64 -8.46
N LEU A 22 -8.27 7.93 -9.60
CA LEU A 22 -9.14 6.75 -9.73
C LEU A 22 -8.69 5.61 -8.82
N GLN A 23 -7.38 5.41 -8.68
CA GLN A 23 -6.82 4.41 -7.78
C GLN A 23 -7.23 4.69 -6.34
N TRP A 24 -7.18 5.94 -5.87
CA TRP A 24 -7.64 6.30 -4.53
C TRP A 24 -9.15 6.12 -4.35
N LEU A 25 -9.95 6.54 -5.34
CA LEU A 25 -11.40 6.37 -5.31
C LEU A 25 -11.81 4.89 -5.31
N SER A 26 -10.97 3.98 -5.81
CA SER A 26 -11.24 2.53 -5.75
C SER A 26 -11.41 2.00 -4.32
N TYR A 27 -10.86 2.69 -3.31
CA TYR A 27 -10.97 2.35 -1.88
C TYR A 27 -12.12 3.10 -1.17
N MET A 28 -12.82 4.01 -1.86
CA MET A 28 -13.80 4.91 -1.24
C MET A 28 -15.24 4.49 -1.55
N PRO A 29 -16.20 4.70 -0.63
CA PRO A 29 -17.61 4.51 -0.92
C PRO A 29 -18.08 5.56 -1.94
N LYS A 30 -19.09 5.21 -2.75
CA LYS A 30 -19.65 6.14 -3.76
C LYS A 30 -20.36 7.36 -3.14
N SER A 31 -20.87 7.25 -1.92
CA SER A 31 -21.59 8.31 -1.21
C SER A 31 -21.60 8.03 0.30
N VAL A 32 -22.00 9.04 1.10
CA VAL A 32 -22.06 8.95 2.57
C VAL A 32 -23.02 7.86 3.10
N PHE A 33 -23.96 7.41 2.28
CA PHE A 33 -24.93 6.35 2.63
C PHE A 33 -24.57 4.98 2.04
N SER A 34 -23.40 4.87 1.39
CA SER A 34 -22.98 3.64 0.73
C SER A 34 -21.90 2.92 1.53
N PRO A 35 -21.88 1.57 1.54
CA PRO A 35 -20.79 0.81 2.11
C PRO A 35 -19.49 0.98 1.31
N VAL A 36 -18.37 0.58 1.92
CA VAL A 36 -17.08 0.51 1.22
C VAL A 36 -17.12 -0.52 0.09
N PRO A 37 -16.44 -0.26 -1.05
CA PRO A 37 -16.45 -1.17 -2.18
C PRO A 37 -15.65 -2.46 -1.89
N MET A 38 -16.34 -3.55 -1.60
CA MET A 38 -15.74 -4.88 -1.49
C MET A 38 -15.53 -5.47 -2.89
N LEU A 39 -14.28 -5.73 -3.25
CA LEU A 39 -13.91 -6.39 -4.51
C LEU A 39 -13.63 -7.87 -4.26
N THR A 40 -13.74 -8.67 -5.32
CA THR A 40 -13.30 -10.06 -5.28
C THR A 40 -11.79 -10.09 -5.05
N VAL A 41 -11.40 -10.68 -3.93
CA VAL A 41 -10.00 -10.75 -3.52
C VAL A 41 -9.29 -11.82 -4.33
N LYS A 42 -8.14 -11.48 -4.93
CA LYS A 42 -7.27 -12.44 -5.61
C LYS A 42 -6.31 -13.14 -4.65
N ASP A 43 -5.99 -12.46 -3.55
CA ASP A 43 -5.12 -12.93 -2.49
C ASP A 43 -5.92 -13.73 -1.42
N PRO A 44 -5.66 -15.02 -1.18
CA PRO A 44 -6.49 -15.82 -0.28
C PRO A 44 -6.38 -15.37 1.19
N ILE A 45 -7.52 -15.24 1.87
CA ILE A 45 -7.56 -14.87 3.30
C ILE A 45 -6.87 -15.90 4.22
N ASP A 46 -6.87 -17.16 3.83
CA ASP A 46 -6.33 -18.27 4.64
C ASP A 46 -4.82 -18.48 4.44
N ARG A 47 -4.14 -17.59 3.68
CA ARG A 47 -2.70 -17.71 3.45
C ARG A 47 -1.89 -17.31 4.67
N THR A 48 -0.69 -17.87 4.78
CA THR A 48 0.30 -17.42 5.76
C THR A 48 1.03 -16.16 5.28
N ILE A 49 1.44 -15.33 6.25
CA ILE A 49 2.33 -14.19 6.02
C ILE A 49 3.77 -14.70 6.16
N GLU A 50 4.56 -14.59 5.11
CA GLU A 50 5.94 -15.09 5.08
C GLU A 50 6.95 -14.08 5.66
N PHE A 51 6.68 -12.78 5.52
CA PHE A 51 7.51 -11.77 6.16
C PHE A 51 7.29 -11.77 7.68
N LEU A 52 8.36 -12.03 8.44
CA LEU A 52 8.34 -11.98 9.89
C LEU A 52 9.05 -10.71 10.39
N PRO A 53 8.34 -9.82 11.10
CA PRO A 53 8.94 -8.70 11.82
C PRO A 53 10.08 -9.15 12.74
N THR A 54 11.17 -8.38 12.76
CA THR A 54 12.34 -8.66 13.60
C THR A 54 12.52 -7.61 14.67
N LYS A 55 13.31 -7.92 15.71
CA LYS A 55 13.76 -6.91 16.68
C LYS A 55 14.74 -5.89 16.07
N ALA A 56 15.49 -6.31 15.04
CA ALA A 56 16.32 -5.40 14.26
C ALA A 56 15.41 -4.46 13.43
N PRO A 57 15.82 -3.21 13.17
CA PRO A 57 15.07 -2.31 12.30
C PRO A 57 14.82 -2.92 10.91
N TYR A 58 13.60 -2.75 10.41
CA TYR A 58 13.19 -3.15 9.07
C TYR A 58 12.28 -2.07 8.48
N ASP A 59 12.11 -2.07 7.15
CA ASP A 59 11.12 -1.20 6.52
C ASP A 59 9.71 -1.76 6.82
N PRO A 60 8.84 -1.04 7.55
CA PRO A 60 7.49 -1.52 7.86
C PRO A 60 6.67 -1.83 6.60
N ARG A 61 7.02 -1.27 5.43
CA ARG A 61 6.36 -1.62 4.16
C ARG A 61 6.50 -3.10 3.83
N TRP A 62 7.56 -3.77 4.28
CA TRP A 62 7.75 -5.19 4.05
C TRP A 62 6.76 -6.06 4.82
N MET A 63 6.39 -5.67 6.06
CA MET A 63 5.33 -6.40 6.77
C MET A 63 3.95 -6.11 6.19
N LEU A 64 3.73 -4.94 5.58
CA LEU A 64 2.44 -4.55 5.02
C LEU A 64 2.21 -5.16 3.63
N ALA A 65 3.11 -4.90 2.68
CA ALA A 65 2.97 -5.27 1.26
C ALA A 65 3.81 -6.48 0.85
N GLY A 66 4.67 -6.97 1.75
CA GLY A 66 5.68 -7.96 1.41
C GLY A 66 6.91 -7.36 0.76
N ARG A 67 7.82 -8.22 0.31
CA ARG A 67 9.05 -7.80 -0.38
C ARG A 67 9.59 -8.90 -1.29
N PRO A 68 10.49 -8.60 -2.25
CA PRO A 68 11.23 -9.64 -2.96
C PRO A 68 12.00 -10.55 -1.98
N HIS A 69 12.02 -11.85 -2.24
CA HIS A 69 12.74 -12.82 -1.42
C HIS A 69 14.26 -12.54 -1.48
N PRO A 70 14.96 -12.39 -0.34
CA PRO A 70 16.37 -11.98 -0.32
C PRO A 70 17.32 -12.94 -1.06
N THR A 71 17.02 -14.25 -1.02
CA THR A 71 17.90 -15.29 -1.59
C THR A 71 17.33 -16.00 -2.82
N GLN A 72 16.02 -15.91 -3.10
CA GLN A 72 15.34 -16.67 -4.16
C GLN A 72 14.83 -15.68 -5.21
N LYS A 73 15.57 -15.54 -6.30
CA LYS A 73 15.21 -14.60 -7.37
C LYS A 73 13.83 -14.92 -7.94
N GLY A 74 12.99 -13.90 -8.07
CA GLY A 74 11.63 -14.03 -8.61
C GLY A 74 10.58 -14.50 -7.59
N GLN A 75 10.97 -14.89 -6.38
CA GLN A 75 10.03 -15.19 -5.32
C GLN A 75 9.66 -13.93 -4.53
N TRP A 76 8.40 -13.82 -4.12
CA TRP A 76 7.89 -12.77 -3.26
C TRP A 76 7.67 -13.31 -1.84
N LEU A 77 8.13 -12.60 -0.82
CA LEU A 77 7.76 -12.84 0.57
C LEU A 77 6.48 -12.07 0.88
N SER A 78 5.40 -12.79 1.14
CA SER A 78 4.09 -12.19 1.39
C SER A 78 4.06 -11.30 2.65
N GLY A 79 3.33 -10.19 2.55
CA GLY A 79 3.03 -9.28 3.66
C GLY A 79 1.64 -9.52 4.23
N PHE A 80 1.19 -8.61 5.10
CA PHE A 80 -0.10 -8.69 5.78
C PHE A 80 -1.28 -8.40 4.85
N PHE A 81 -1.22 -7.32 4.07
CA PHE A 81 -2.29 -6.91 3.17
C PHE A 81 -2.32 -7.72 1.88
N ASP A 82 -3.43 -7.63 1.15
CA ASP A 82 -3.55 -8.19 -0.19
C ASP A 82 -2.39 -7.72 -1.07
N TYR A 83 -1.79 -8.64 -1.84
CA TYR A 83 -0.67 -8.32 -2.71
C TYR A 83 -0.99 -7.15 -3.66
N GLY A 84 -0.14 -6.12 -3.62
CA GLY A 84 -0.27 -4.92 -4.45
C GLY A 84 -1.39 -3.96 -4.03
N SER A 85 -2.04 -4.17 -2.88
CA SER A 85 -3.14 -3.31 -2.43
C SER A 85 -2.67 -2.08 -1.63
N PHE A 86 -1.50 -2.13 -0.99
CA PHE A 86 -0.99 -1.03 -0.17
C PHE A 86 -0.54 0.17 -1.02
N SER A 87 -1.24 1.29 -0.87
CA SER A 87 -0.95 2.59 -1.50
C SER A 87 -0.55 3.60 -0.42
N GLU A 88 0.74 3.90 -0.36
CA GLU A 88 1.31 4.89 0.56
C GLU A 88 1.02 6.33 0.11
N ILE A 89 0.87 7.24 1.08
CA ILE A 89 0.77 8.69 0.86
C ILE A 89 1.67 9.45 1.82
N MET A 90 2.04 10.68 1.47
CA MET A 90 2.86 11.59 2.29
C MET A 90 4.24 11.02 2.66
N GLN A 91 4.76 10.08 1.86
CA GLN A 91 5.97 9.29 2.15
C GLN A 91 7.18 10.10 2.65
N PRO A 92 7.55 11.28 2.10
CA PRO A 92 8.76 11.97 2.52
C PRO A 92 8.58 12.82 3.78
N TRP A 93 7.35 13.00 4.27
CA TRP A 93 7.04 13.80 5.46
C TRP A 93 6.84 12.89 6.69
N ALA A 94 7.44 13.27 7.82
CA ALA A 94 7.28 12.57 9.10
C ALA A 94 7.53 11.04 9.02
N GLN A 95 8.66 10.63 8.42
CA GLN A 95 8.98 9.24 8.04
C GLN A 95 9.12 8.24 9.21
N THR A 96 8.93 8.68 10.46
CA THR A 96 8.78 7.81 11.62
C THR A 96 7.45 7.05 11.62
N VAL A 97 6.48 7.48 10.79
CA VAL A 97 5.22 6.78 10.55
C VAL A 97 5.03 6.55 9.04
N VAL A 98 4.43 5.43 8.69
CA VAL A 98 4.03 5.10 7.31
C VAL A 98 2.50 5.07 7.26
N VAL A 99 1.91 5.78 6.31
CA VAL A 99 0.45 5.94 6.18
C VAL A 99 -0.01 5.67 4.76
N GLY A 100 -1.19 5.06 4.63
CA GLY A 100 -1.70 4.65 3.33
C GLY A 100 -3.05 3.98 3.41
N ARG A 101 -3.44 3.36 2.30
CA ARG A 101 -4.66 2.55 2.14
C ARG A 101 -4.27 1.16 1.69
N ALA A 102 -5.04 0.15 2.06
CA ALA A 102 -4.88 -1.22 1.58
C ALA A 102 -6.24 -1.94 1.56
N ARG A 103 -6.22 -3.15 1.03
CA ARG A 103 -7.28 -4.15 1.14
C ARG A 103 -6.71 -5.32 1.92
#